data_AF-A0A972DGT9-F1
#
_entry.id   AF-A0A972DGT9-F1
#
_cell.length_a   1.000
_cell.length_b   1.000
_cell.length_c   1.000
_cell.angle_alpha   90.00
_cell.angle_beta   90.00
_cell.angle_gamma   90.00
#
_symmetry.space_group_name_H-M   'P 1'
#
loop_
_entity.id
_entity.type
_entity.pdbx_description
1 polymer ?
#
loop_
_entity_poly.entity_id
_entity_poly.type
_entity_poly.pdbx_seq_one_letter_code
_entity_poly.pdbx_strand_id
1 'polypeptide(L)'
;MNRIYNFEAIEPPFLNEKMLREKMKRRKTRIMSVLLACAGFLSQLCILIIGLITLENFPILSFFCFVYLVVALSGGCAVLIVFNRERSKFV
;
A
#
# COMPACT_ATOMS: atom_id res chain seq x y z
N MET A 1 4.85 -11.18 -34.70
CA MET A 1 5.81 -11.96 -33.89
C MET A 1 5.12 -13.22 -33.41
N ASN A 2 5.45 -14.38 -33.99
CA ASN A 2 4.84 -15.66 -33.63
C ASN A 2 5.77 -16.37 -32.62
N ARG A 3 5.47 -16.29 -31.32
CA ARG A 3 6.19 -17.09 -30.31
C ARG A 3 5.55 -18.47 -30.26
N ILE A 4 6.19 -19.44 -30.88
CA ILE A 4 5.85 -20.86 -30.71
C ILE A 4 6.37 -21.25 -29.32
N TYR A 5 5.46 -21.29 -28.33
CA TYR A 5 5.79 -21.77 -26.99
C TYR A 5 5.90 -23.30 -27.05
N ASN A 6 7.13 -23.82 -26.90
CA ASN A 6 7.36 -25.25 -26.80
C ASN A 6 7.08 -25.69 -25.35
N PHE A 7 5.85 -26.13 -25.10
CA PHE A 7 5.40 -26.61 -23.78
C PHE A 7 5.90 -28.02 -23.44
N GLU A 8 6.49 -28.73 -24.41
CA GLU A 8 6.96 -30.10 -24.25
C GLU A 8 8.43 -30.18 -23.79
N ALA A 9 9.18 -29.09 -23.92
CA ALA A 9 10.59 -29.04 -23.53
C ALA A 9 10.83 -28.96 -22.00
N ILE A 10 9.80 -28.66 -21.22
CA ILE A 10 9.89 -28.47 -19.76
C ILE A 10 8.68 -29.15 -19.12
N GLU A 11 8.92 -30.12 -18.23
CA GLU A 11 7.85 -30.68 -17.41
C GLU A 11 7.18 -29.53 -16.61
N PRO A 12 5.86 -29.32 -16.75
CA PRO A 12 5.20 -28.23 -16.06
C PRO A 12 5.33 -28.45 -14.55
N PRO A 13 5.74 -27.43 -13.78
CA PRO A 13 5.84 -27.57 -12.32
C PRO A 13 4.47 -27.98 -11.78
N PHE A 14 4.45 -28.94 -10.85
CA PHE A 14 3.24 -29.57 -10.34
C PHE A 14 2.20 -28.52 -9.88
N LEU A 15 1.25 -28.19 -10.76
CA LEU A 15 0.38 -27.04 -10.61
C LEU A 15 -0.84 -27.45 -9.79
N ASN A 16 -0.69 -27.45 -8.46
CA ASN A 16 -1.77 -27.81 -7.55
C ASN A 16 -2.80 -26.66 -7.46
N GLU A 17 -4.10 -26.97 -7.49
CA GLU A 17 -5.18 -26.00 -7.28
C GLU A 17 -4.99 -25.19 -5.99
N LYS A 18 -4.47 -25.83 -4.93
CA LYS A 18 -4.13 -25.17 -3.66
C LYS A 18 -3.10 -24.05 -3.89
N MET A 19 -2.07 -24.30 -4.69
CA MET A 19 -1.03 -23.34 -5.05
C MET A 19 -1.58 -22.15 -5.84
N LEU A 20 -2.50 -22.40 -6.78
CA LEU A 20 -3.16 -21.35 -7.57
C LEU A 20 -4.06 -20.48 -6.69
N ARG A 21 -4.86 -21.09 -5.81
CA ARG A 21 -5.74 -20.38 -4.88
C ARG A 21 -4.94 -19.51 -3.91
N GLU A 22 -3.80 -20.00 -3.45
CA GLU A 22 -2.91 -19.24 -2.56
C GLU A 22 -2.26 -18.05 -3.27
N LYS A 23 -1.80 -18.22 -4.52
CA LYS A 23 -1.32 -17.12 -5.36
C LYS A 23 -2.42 -16.08 -5.61
N MET A 24 -3.65 -16.49 -5.89
CA MET A 24 -4.80 -15.58 -6.01
C MET A 24 -5.06 -14.80 -4.71
N LYS A 25 -5.04 -15.48 -3.56
CA LYS A 25 -5.24 -14.85 -2.25
C LYS A 25 -4.18 -13.78 -1.99
N ARG A 26 -2.90 -14.07 -2.30
CA ARG A 26 -1.78 -13.11 -2.20
C ARG A 26 -1.92 -11.90 -3.14
N ARG A 27 -2.48 -12.08 -4.34
CA ARG A 27 -2.75 -10.94 -5.25
C ARG A 27 -3.88 -10.05 -4.73
N LYS A 28 -4.96 -10.65 -4.24
CA LYS A 28 -6.10 -9.91 -3.69
C LYS A 28 -5.69 -9.07 -2.47
N THR A 29 -4.87 -9.62 -1.58
CA THR A 29 -4.33 -8.88 -0.42
C THR A 29 -3.38 -7.75 -0.83
N ARG A 30 -2.56 -7.94 -1.88
CA ARG A 30 -1.72 -6.86 -2.42
C ARG A 30 -2.54 -5.71 -3.00
N ILE A 31 -3.57 -6.01 -3.79
CA ILE A 31 -4.42 -4.97 -4.37
C ILE A 31 -5.17 -4.20 -3.26
N MET A 32 -5.70 -4.91 -2.26
CA MET A 32 -6.42 -4.29 -1.16
C MET A 32 -5.51 -3.40 -0.29
N SER A 33 -4.27 -3.82 -0.04
CA SER A 33 -3.29 -3.01 0.69
C SER A 33 -2.83 -1.78 -0.11
N VAL A 34 -2.65 -1.90 -1.42
CA VAL A 34 -2.36 -0.74 -2.29
C VAL A 34 -3.52 0.24 -2.28
N LEU A 35 -4.76 -0.24 -2.39
CA LEU A 35 -5.95 0.61 -2.33
C LEU A 35 -6.07 1.34 -0.99
N LEU A 36 -5.78 0.65 0.11
CA LEU A 36 -5.80 1.23 1.46
C LEU A 36 -4.72 2.31 1.61
N ALA A 37 -3.51 2.07 1.07
CA ALA A 37 -2.44 3.06 1.05
C ALA A 37 -2.82 4.30 0.23
N CYS A 38 -3.42 4.11 -0.95
CA CYS A 38 -3.93 5.23 -1.76
C CYS A 38 -5.02 6.02 -1.04
N ALA A 39 -5.95 5.35 -0.36
CA ALA A 39 -7.01 6.00 0.40
C ALA A 39 -6.45 6.83 1.57
N GLY A 40 -5.46 6.30 2.30
CA GLY A 40 -4.77 7.03 3.37
C GLY A 40 -3.98 8.24 2.86
N PHE A 41 -3.35 8.13 1.70
CA PHE A 41 -2.66 9.25 1.08
C PHE A 41 -3.64 10.34 0.63
N LEU A 42 -4.76 9.96 0.01
CA LEU A 42 -5.81 10.92 -0.37
C LEU A 42 -6.38 11.65 0.85
N SER A 43 -6.63 10.93 1.94
CA SER A 43 -7.18 11.56 3.15
C SER A 43 -6.20 12.55 3.78
N GLN A 44 -4.90 12.25 3.79
CA GLN A 44 -3.86 13.19 4.23
C GLN A 44 -3.84 14.47 3.38
N LEU A 45 -3.97 14.35 2.05
CA LEU A 45 -4.06 15.53 1.18
C LEU A 45 -5.30 16.38 1.47
N CYS A 46 -6.46 15.75 1.68
CA CYS A 46 -7.68 16.48 2.04
C CYS A 46 -7.51 17.25 3.36
N ILE A 47 -6.91 16.63 4.38
CA ILE A 47 -6.63 17.25 5.68
C ILE A 47 -5.68 18.45 5.52
N LEU A 48 -4.64 18.31 4.69
CA LEU A 48 -3.71 19.42 4.41
C LEU A 48 -4.44 20.61 3.77
N ILE A 49 -5.28 20.36 2.76
CA ILE A 49 -6.07 21.40 2.10
C ILE A 49 -7.02 22.07 3.09
N ILE A 50 -7.71 21.30 3.94
CA ILE A 50 -8.60 21.83 4.98
C ILE A 50 -7.82 22.70 5.97
N GLY A 51 -6.64 22.26 6.41
CA GLY A 51 -5.77 23.03 7.30
C GLY A 51 -5.34 24.38 6.72
N LEU A 52 -5.05 24.43 5.42
CA LEU A 52 -4.70 25.67 4.72
C LEU A 52 -5.90 26.62 4.58
N ILE A 53 -7.07 26.11 4.20
CA ILE A 53 -8.28 26.93 4.03
C ILE A 53 -8.76 27.50 5.38
N THR A 54 -8.63 26.73 6.45
CA THR A 54 -9.10 27.12 7.79
C THR A 54 -8.11 28.00 8.56
N LEU A 55 -6.92 28.25 8.01
CA LEU A 55 -5.84 28.97 8.69
C LEU A 55 -6.23 30.41 9.06
N GLU A 56 -7.00 31.08 8.20
CA GLU A 56 -7.42 32.47 8.44
C GLU A 56 -8.62 32.60 9.38
N ASN A 57 -9.56 31.65 9.32
CA ASN A 57 -10.81 31.73 10.10
C ASN A 57 -10.70 31.07 11.48
N PHE A 58 -9.99 29.94 11.59
CA PHE A 58 -9.92 29.13 12.80
C PHE A 58 -8.50 28.54 13.00
N PRO A 59 -7.55 29.33 13.51
CA PRO A 59 -6.15 28.93 13.62
C PRO A 59 -5.94 27.70 14.53
N ILE A 60 -6.80 27.50 15.54
CA ILE A 60 -6.75 26.34 16.44
C ILE A 60 -7.07 25.04 15.68
N LEU A 61 -8.08 25.05 14.81
CA LEU A 61 -8.44 23.87 14.00
C LEU A 61 -7.33 23.53 13.00
N SER A 62 -6.73 24.55 12.38
CA SER A 62 -5.58 24.40 11.50
C SER A 62 -4.41 23.73 12.22
N PHE A 63 -4.10 24.16 13.46
CA PHE A 63 -3.05 23.56 14.28
C PHE A 63 -3.28 22.06 14.54
N PHE A 64 -4.49 21.65 14.94
CA PHE A 64 -4.82 20.23 15.12
C PHE A 64 -4.69 19.43 13.82
N CYS A 65 -5.04 20.04 12.67
CA CYS A 65 -4.87 19.46 11.34
C CYS A 65 -3.39 19.15 11.03
N PHE A 66 -2.50 20.10 11.30
CA PHE A 66 -1.07 19.93 11.09
C PHE A 66 -0.45 18.91 12.05
N VAL A 67 -0.82 18.93 13.33
CA VAL A 67 -0.38 17.92 14.30
C VAL A 67 -0.82 16.53 13.86
N TYR A 68 -2.06 16.38 13.43
CA TYR A 68 -2.56 15.11 12.90
C TYR A 68 -1.76 14.64 11.67
N LEU A 69 -1.43 15.55 10.74
CA LEU A 69 -0.60 15.22 9.58
C LEU A 69 0.78 14.69 9.98
N VAL A 70 1.45 15.33 10.93
CA VAL A 70 2.78 14.89 11.41
C VAL A 70 2.68 13.50 12.05
N VAL A 71 1.68 13.28 12.90
CA VAL A 71 1.45 11.96 13.53
C VAL A 71 1.15 10.90 12.47
N ALA A 72 0.27 11.18 11.52
CA ALA A 72 -0.10 10.25 10.46
C ALA A 72 1.10 9.90 9.55
N LEU A 73 1.93 10.88 9.19
CA LEU A 73 3.16 10.66 8.42
C LEU A 73 4.17 9.81 9.21
N SER A 74 4.40 10.14 10.48
CA SER A 74 5.32 9.38 11.33
C SER A 74 4.87 7.93 11.53
N GLY A 75 3.57 7.70 11.75
CA GLY A 75 2.98 6.37 11.84
C GLY A 75 3.09 5.59 10.53
N GLY A 76 2.81 6.23 9.40
CA GLY A 76 3.00 5.62 8.07
C GLY A 76 4.45 5.21 7.80
N CYS A 77 5.41 6.08 8.13
CA CYS A 77 6.84 5.77 8.02
C CYS A 77 7.25 4.59 8.92
N ALA A 78 6.79 4.55 10.17
CA ALA A 78 7.08 3.45 11.08
C ALA A 78 6.56 2.11 10.54
N VAL A 79 5.33 2.08 10.02
CA VAL A 79 4.75 0.87 9.40
C VAL A 79 5.55 0.44 8.17
N LEU A 80 5.97 1.37 7.32
CA LEU A 80 6.81 1.08 6.15
C LEU A 80 8.16 0.48 6.56
N ILE A 81 8.80 1.02 7.60
CA ILE A 81 10.09 0.51 8.11
C ILE A 81 9.93 -0.91 8.63
N VAL A 82 8.90 -1.18 9.44
CA VAL A 82 8.63 -2.53 9.97
C VAL A 82 8.35 -3.51 8.83
N PHE A 83 7.51 -3.13 7.87
CA PHE A 83 7.16 -4.00 6.75
C PHE A 83 8.37 -4.30 5.85
N ASN A 84 9.23 -3.31 5.60
CA ASN A 84 10.46 -3.52 4.84
C ASN A 84 11.47 -4.39 5.59
N ARG A 85 11.56 -4.22 6.91
CA ARG A 85 12.42 -5.04 7.78
C ARG A 85 11.96 -6.50 7.80
N GLU A 86 10.66 -6.77 7.86
CA GLU A 86 10.14 -8.14 7.73
C GLU A 86 10.42 -8.72 6.35
N ARG A 87 10.24 -7.93 5.28
CA ARG A 87 10.52 -8.37 3.92
C ARG A 87 12.00 -8.77 3.73
N SER A 88 12.93 -8.04 4.34
CA SER A 88 14.36 -8.34 4.30
C SER A 88 14.77 -9.59 5.08
N LYS A 89 13.95 -10.07 6.03
CA LYS A 89 14.21 -11.34 6.73
C LYS A 89 13.79 -12.58 5.92
N PHE A 90 13.01 -12.39 4.86
CA PHE A 90 12.49 -13.45 4.00
C PHE A 90 13.16 -13.52 2.61
N VAL A 91 14.12 -12.64 2.33
CA VAL A 91 15.02 -12.69 1.15
C VAL A 91 16.35 -13.29 1.60
#